data_AF-A0A5Z5D748-F1
#
_entry.id   AF-A0A5Z5D748-F1
#
_cell.length_a   1.000
_cell.length_b   1.000
_cell.length_c   1.000
_cell.angle_alpha   90.00
_cell.angle_beta   90.00
_cell.angle_gamma   90.00
#
_symmetry.space_group_name_H-M   'P 1'
#
loop_
_entity.id
_entity.type
_entity.pdbx_description
1 polymer ?
#
loop_
_entity_poly.entity_id
_entity_poly.type
_entity_poly.pdbx_seq_one_letter_code
_entity_poly.pdbx_strand_id
1 'polypeptide(L)'
;KNIFARYGYYDIEGKPLLIRSHQPRHLLNTIAHYGEMSELDIAKWSGRVNVNQNRVYNHVSEEDMLDKIKAIKLNRSNYCQRESIPTDELTIDFDNLNQGAIHLTELGYCVHNYLVNPCAKINQFVECDNETLDMKSVDRIRLQSVREKIMQLKRITKIAYENGDYGADKWLQHHEKNLERINKLLNN
;
A
#
# COMPACT_ATOMS: atom_id res chain seq x y z
N LYS A 1 3.60 57.37 1.95
CA LYS A 1 4.13 56.62 3.12
C LYS A 1 3.29 55.37 3.32
N ASN A 2 3.90 54.19 3.48
CA ASN A 2 3.17 52.94 3.77
C ASN A 2 2.68 52.92 5.23
N ILE A 3 1.90 51.90 5.62
CA ILE A 3 1.38 51.77 6.99
C ILE A 3 2.49 51.75 8.04
N PHE A 4 3.57 51.02 7.80
CA PHE A 4 4.71 50.89 8.73
C PHE A 4 5.43 52.21 8.96
N ALA A 5 5.71 52.97 7.89
CA ALA A 5 6.29 54.31 7.97
C ALA A 5 5.41 55.32 8.73
N ARG A 6 4.07 55.16 8.69
CA ARG A 6 3.14 56.02 9.44
C ARG A 6 3.21 55.77 10.95
N TYR A 7 3.52 54.54 11.36
CA TYR A 7 3.57 54.14 12.77
C TYR A 7 4.99 53.97 13.34
N GLY A 8 6.03 54.30 12.57
CA GLY A 8 7.40 54.29 13.08
C GLY A 8 8.12 52.94 12.99
N TYR A 9 7.64 52.00 12.18
CA TYR A 9 8.25 50.67 12.02
C TYR A 9 9.27 50.64 10.87
N TYR A 10 10.54 50.50 11.22
CA TYR A 10 11.70 50.47 10.30
C TYR A 10 12.59 49.26 10.60
N ASP A 11 13.38 48.84 9.61
CA ASP A 11 14.42 47.83 9.78
C ASP A 11 15.73 48.41 10.36
N ILE A 12 16.75 47.57 10.50
CA ILE A 12 18.08 47.96 11.03
C ILE A 12 18.81 48.96 10.13
N GLU A 13 18.44 49.08 8.87
CA GLU A 13 19.00 50.03 7.90
C GLU A 13 18.18 51.32 7.83
N GLY A 14 17.12 51.46 8.64
CA GLY A 14 16.24 52.61 8.66
C GLY A 14 15.24 52.66 7.50
N LYS A 15 15.03 51.56 6.76
CA LYS A 15 14.01 51.47 5.71
C LYS A 15 12.67 51.05 6.31
N PRO A 16 11.53 51.63 5.85
CA PRO A 16 10.23 51.23 6.35
C PRO A 16 9.96 49.75 6.05
N LEU A 17 9.41 49.03 7.02
CA LEU A 17 8.97 47.65 6.77
C LEU A 17 7.91 47.59 5.66
N LEU A 18 7.81 46.45 5.00
CA LEU A 18 6.88 46.21 3.90
C LEU A 18 6.31 44.80 3.99
N ILE A 19 5.02 44.66 3.69
CA ILE A 19 4.35 43.38 3.51
C ILE A 19 3.66 43.34 2.14
N ARG A 20 3.80 42.24 1.42
CA ARG A 20 3.10 41.96 0.15
C ARG A 20 1.70 41.45 0.44
N SER A 21 0.77 41.69 -0.48
CA SER A 21 -0.64 41.30 -0.37
C SER A 21 -0.86 39.81 -0.09
N HIS A 22 0.02 38.93 -0.58
CA HIS A 22 -0.10 37.49 -0.40
C HIS A 22 0.45 37.00 0.95
N GLN A 23 1.39 37.70 1.59
CA GLN A 23 2.01 37.22 2.83
C GLN A 23 0.99 36.97 3.96
N PRO A 24 -0.02 37.83 4.21
CA PRO A 24 -1.09 37.53 5.16
C PRO A 24 -1.86 36.25 4.83
N ARG A 25 -2.11 35.97 3.55
CA ARG A 25 -2.82 34.75 3.11
C ARG A 25 -2.00 33.49 3.39
N HIS A 26 -0.69 33.53 3.14
CA HIS A 26 0.22 32.44 3.49
C HIS A 26 0.28 32.21 5.02
N LEU A 27 0.38 33.29 5.80
CA LEU A 27 0.37 33.21 7.27
C LEU A 27 -0.92 32.59 7.79
N LEU A 28 -2.07 33.08 7.34
CA LEU A 28 -3.38 32.58 7.74
C LEU A 28 -3.57 31.10 7.39
N ASN A 29 -3.14 30.69 6.20
CA ASN A 29 -3.17 29.29 5.78
C ASN A 29 -2.30 28.41 6.68
N THR A 30 -1.11 28.89 7.04
CA THR A 30 -0.19 28.19 7.94
C THR A 30 -0.77 28.07 9.35
N ILE A 31 -1.40 29.13 9.89
CA ILE A 31 -2.13 29.09 11.16
C ILE A 31 -3.28 28.08 11.12
N ALA A 32 -4.03 28.01 10.01
CA ALA A 32 -5.09 27.02 9.85
C ALA A 32 -4.56 25.58 9.91
N HIS A 33 -3.39 25.30 9.33
CA HIS A 33 -2.74 23.99 9.47
C HIS A 33 -2.25 23.73 10.89
N TYR A 34 -1.76 24.74 11.63
CA TYR A 34 -1.44 24.59 13.06
C TYR A 34 -2.69 24.30 13.91
N GLY A 35 -3.83 24.89 13.55
CA GLY A 35 -5.13 24.59 14.14
C GLY A 35 -5.79 23.30 13.63
N GLU A 36 -5.04 22.44 12.95
CA GLU A 36 -5.48 21.11 12.48
C GLU A 36 -6.71 21.13 11.54
N MET A 37 -6.96 22.25 10.85
CA MET A 37 -8.02 22.28 9.84
C MET A 37 -7.68 21.35 8.67
N SER A 38 -8.70 20.66 8.14
CA SER A 38 -8.53 19.76 7.00
C SER A 38 -8.17 20.54 5.72
N GLU A 39 -7.46 19.89 4.79
CA GLU A 39 -7.11 20.48 3.49
C GLU A 39 -8.35 20.96 2.71
N LEU A 40 -9.44 20.22 2.83
CA LEU A 40 -10.71 20.56 2.16
C LEU A 40 -11.36 21.78 2.79
N ASP A 41 -11.36 21.90 4.12
CA ASP A 41 -11.91 23.07 4.82
C ASP A 41 -11.07 24.32 4.58
N ILE A 42 -9.74 24.18 4.60
CA ILE A 42 -8.82 25.24 4.24
C ILE A 42 -9.06 25.72 2.82
N ALA A 43 -9.26 24.80 1.86
CA ALA A 43 -9.55 25.15 0.47
C ALA A 43 -10.89 25.90 0.34
N LYS A 44 -11.95 25.43 1.00
CA LYS A 44 -13.26 26.08 1.00
C LYS A 44 -13.22 27.46 1.65
N TRP A 45 -12.66 27.58 2.85
CA TRP A 45 -12.52 28.84 3.58
C TRP A 45 -11.67 29.85 2.81
N SER A 46 -10.62 29.38 2.14
CA SER A 46 -9.74 30.22 1.33
C SER A 46 -10.31 30.56 -0.06
N GLY A 47 -11.46 29.98 -0.45
CA GLY A 47 -12.08 30.18 -1.77
C GLY A 47 -11.31 29.55 -2.94
N ARG A 48 -10.64 28.41 -2.74
CA ARG A 48 -9.86 27.71 -3.77
C ARG A 48 -10.73 26.78 -4.60
N VAL A 49 -10.48 26.76 -5.91
CA VAL A 49 -11.12 25.84 -6.85
C VAL A 49 -10.55 24.41 -6.72
N ASN A 50 -9.28 24.30 -6.30
CA ASN A 50 -8.59 23.03 -6.17
C ASN A 50 -7.77 22.98 -4.86
N VAL A 51 -7.93 21.90 -4.10
CA VAL A 51 -7.21 21.62 -2.85
C VAL A 51 -5.69 21.61 -3.04
N ASN A 52 -5.20 21.19 -4.20
CA ASN A 52 -3.76 21.14 -4.50
C ASN A 52 -3.08 22.52 -4.44
N GLN A 53 -3.85 23.62 -4.53
CA GLN A 53 -3.33 24.97 -4.36
C GLN A 53 -2.87 25.26 -2.92
N ASN A 54 -3.35 24.52 -1.91
CA ASN A 54 -2.99 24.72 -0.51
C ASN A 54 -1.48 24.64 -0.28
N ARG A 55 -0.78 23.75 -0.98
CA ARG A 55 0.65 23.50 -0.82
C ARG A 55 1.50 24.76 -1.02
N VAL A 56 1.11 25.65 -1.94
CA VAL A 56 1.85 26.90 -2.21
C VAL A 56 1.75 27.88 -1.03
N TYR A 57 0.66 27.82 -0.27
CA TYR A 57 0.38 28.72 0.85
C TYR A 57 0.74 28.15 2.21
N ASN A 58 1.11 26.87 2.28
CA ASN A 58 1.47 26.19 3.51
C ASN A 58 2.97 26.33 3.77
N HIS A 59 3.33 26.93 4.91
CA HIS A 59 4.71 27.06 5.38
C HIS A 59 4.93 26.39 6.73
N VAL A 60 4.11 25.40 7.10
CA VAL A 60 4.41 24.53 8.25
C VAL A 60 5.79 23.90 8.01
N SER A 61 6.66 24.00 9.01
CA SER A 61 8.01 23.45 8.93
C SER A 61 8.01 21.91 8.97
N GLU A 62 9.09 21.30 8.52
CA GLU A 62 9.25 19.84 8.60
C GLU A 62 9.31 19.40 10.07
N GLU A 63 9.97 20.18 10.92
CA GLU A 63 10.06 19.96 12.36
C GLU A 63 8.68 19.95 13.01
N ASP A 64 7.84 20.93 12.69
CA ASP A 64 6.46 20.99 13.21
C ASP A 64 5.62 19.80 12.75
N MET A 65 5.82 19.34 11.51
CA MET A 65 5.14 18.16 10.99
C MET A 65 5.59 16.90 11.73
N LEU A 66 6.88 16.74 12.01
CA LEU A 66 7.42 15.63 12.79
C LEU A 66 6.86 15.62 14.21
N ASP A 67 6.74 16.77 14.84
CA ASP A 67 6.19 16.88 16.19
C ASP A 67 4.70 16.52 16.22
N LYS A 68 3.93 16.91 15.19
CA LYS A 68 2.55 16.43 15.02
C LYS A 68 2.47 14.91 14.87
N ILE A 69 3.32 14.32 14.03
CA ILE A 69 3.35 12.86 13.82
C ILE A 69 3.68 12.12 15.13
N LYS A 70 4.64 12.63 15.92
CA LYS A 70 4.96 12.08 17.26
C LYS A 70 3.76 12.21 18.21
N ALA A 71 3.06 13.34 18.19
CA ALA A 71 1.93 13.61 19.07
C ALA A 71 0.71 12.73 18.76
N ILE A 72 0.50 12.35 17.49
CA ILE A 72 -0.59 11.48 17.05
C ILE A 72 -0.52 10.08 17.72
N LYS A 73 0.54 9.77 18.49
CA LYS A 73 0.77 8.46 19.14
C LYS A 73 0.30 7.37 18.19
N LEU A 74 0.78 7.44 16.94
CA LEU A 74 0.53 6.38 15.97
C LEU A 74 0.93 5.12 16.70
N ASN A 75 -0.08 4.32 17.07
CA ASN A 75 0.17 2.96 17.49
C ASN A 75 1.08 2.44 16.38
N ARG A 76 2.22 1.83 16.70
CA ARG A 76 3.09 1.22 15.70
C ARG A 76 2.30 0.04 15.11
N SER A 77 1.26 0.36 14.36
CA SER A 77 0.52 -0.52 13.49
C SER A 77 1.46 -0.65 12.32
N ASN A 78 2.11 -1.78 12.38
CA ASN A 78 3.21 -2.25 11.57
C ASN A 78 2.81 -2.47 10.11
N TYR A 79 2.08 -1.54 9.49
CA TYR A 79 1.90 -1.59 8.04
C TYR A 79 3.25 -1.52 7.32
N CYS A 80 4.28 -0.95 7.95
CA CYS A 80 5.68 -1.07 7.55
C CYS A 80 6.61 -1.18 8.77
N GLN A 81 6.46 -2.21 9.60
CA GLN A 81 7.59 -2.62 10.43
C GLN A 81 8.47 -3.50 9.55
N ARG A 82 9.71 -3.07 9.29
CA ARG A 82 10.76 -4.07 9.12
C ARG A 82 10.97 -4.63 10.51
N GLU A 83 10.13 -5.58 10.90
CA GLU A 83 10.53 -6.51 11.94
C GLU A 83 11.90 -7.03 11.48
N SER A 84 12.93 -6.78 12.26
CA SER A 84 14.05 -7.71 12.30
C SER A 84 13.47 -8.99 12.87
N ILE A 85 12.72 -9.71 12.05
CA ILE A 85 12.46 -11.12 12.24
C ILE A 85 13.89 -11.67 12.38
N PRO A 86 14.26 -12.25 13.53
CA PRO A 86 15.35 -13.22 13.49
C PRO A 86 14.97 -14.13 12.33
N THR A 87 15.84 -14.30 11.34
CA THR A 87 15.62 -15.18 10.17
C THR A 87 15.28 -16.60 10.62
N ASP A 88 14.07 -16.79 11.12
CA ASP A 88 13.20 -17.90 10.90
C ASP A 88 12.29 -17.37 9.81
N GLU A 89 12.52 -17.90 8.62
CA GLU A 89 11.62 -17.81 7.50
C GLU A 89 10.18 -17.73 8.00
N LEU A 90 9.46 -16.62 7.72
CA LEU A 90 8.01 -16.62 7.72
C LEU A 90 7.57 -17.61 6.63
N THR A 91 7.74 -18.90 6.90
CA THR A 91 7.02 -19.95 6.25
C THR A 91 5.57 -19.64 6.56
N ILE A 92 4.76 -19.39 5.53
CA ILE A 92 3.33 -19.62 5.70
C ILE A 92 3.24 -21.03 6.27
N ASP A 93 2.70 -21.11 7.48
CA ASP A 93 2.22 -22.36 8.00
C ASP A 93 0.99 -22.72 7.16
N PHE A 94 1.24 -23.47 6.09
CA PHE A 94 0.18 -23.92 5.18
C PHE A 94 -0.88 -24.71 5.96
N ASP A 95 -0.50 -25.33 7.09
CA ASP A 95 -1.39 -26.10 7.95
C ASP A 95 -2.36 -25.22 8.75
N ASN A 96 -2.07 -23.92 8.93
CA ASN A 96 -2.89 -22.96 9.68
C ASN A 96 -3.39 -21.78 8.84
N LEU A 97 -3.74 -22.02 7.56
CA LEU A 97 -4.25 -20.98 6.66
C LEU A 97 -5.72 -20.61 6.94
N ASN A 98 -5.95 -19.33 7.29
CA ASN A 98 -7.30 -18.79 7.52
C ASN A 98 -8.04 -18.35 6.24
N GLN A 99 -7.36 -18.28 5.10
CA GLN A 99 -7.96 -17.88 3.82
C GLN A 99 -7.21 -18.48 2.61
N GLY A 100 -7.94 -18.70 1.51
CA GLY A 100 -7.45 -19.41 0.33
C GLY A 100 -7.05 -18.52 -0.85
N ALA A 101 -7.21 -17.21 -0.78
CA ALA A 101 -6.82 -16.25 -1.83
C ALA A 101 -5.29 -16.01 -1.84
N ILE A 102 -4.52 -17.02 -2.24
CA ILE A 102 -3.06 -17.01 -2.22
C ILE A 102 -2.51 -17.43 -3.58
N HIS A 103 -1.62 -16.63 -4.16
CA HIS A 103 -0.79 -17.06 -5.29
C HIS A 103 0.42 -17.82 -4.76
N LEU A 104 0.66 -19.03 -5.26
CA LEU A 104 1.86 -19.80 -4.95
C LEU A 104 2.75 -19.90 -6.19
N THR A 105 4.01 -19.53 -6.05
CA THR A 105 5.05 -19.60 -7.09
C THR A 105 6.30 -20.28 -6.53
N GLU A 106 7.24 -20.62 -7.40
CA GLU A 106 8.52 -21.20 -6.98
C GLU A 106 9.37 -20.26 -6.11
N LEU A 107 9.20 -18.95 -6.29
CA LEU A 107 9.96 -17.91 -5.58
C LEU A 107 9.31 -17.48 -4.26
N GLY A 108 8.08 -17.93 -3.99
CA GLY A 108 7.31 -17.52 -2.82
C GLY A 108 5.82 -17.42 -3.12
N TYR A 109 5.10 -16.68 -2.29
CA TYR A 109 3.65 -16.56 -2.38
C TYR A 109 3.18 -15.12 -2.18
N CYS A 110 1.97 -14.82 -2.62
CA CYS A 110 1.30 -13.54 -2.37
C CYS A 110 -0.11 -13.78 -1.82
N VAL A 111 -0.41 -13.18 -0.67
CA VAL A 111 -1.70 -13.34 0.03
C VAL A 111 -2.61 -12.15 -0.28
N HIS A 112 -3.87 -12.42 -0.64
CA HIS A 112 -4.86 -11.41 -1.02
C HIS A 112 -6.20 -11.64 -0.32
N ASN A 113 -7.09 -10.65 -0.39
CA ASN A 113 -8.50 -10.84 -0.03
C ASN A 113 -9.30 -11.35 -1.27
N TYR A 114 -10.35 -12.14 -1.06
CA TYR A 114 -11.23 -12.63 -2.15
C TYR A 114 -11.86 -11.51 -3.00
N LEU A 115 -12.02 -10.31 -2.44
CA LEU A 115 -12.49 -9.13 -3.17
C LEU A 115 -11.58 -8.72 -4.34
N VAL A 116 -10.31 -9.14 -4.31
CA VAL A 116 -9.34 -8.90 -5.39
C VAL A 116 -9.32 -10.11 -6.31
N ASN A 117 -9.50 -9.89 -7.61
CA ASN A 117 -9.42 -10.97 -8.58
C ASN A 117 -7.99 -11.56 -8.64
N PRO A 118 -7.85 -12.88 -8.91
CA PRO A 118 -6.54 -13.50 -9.15
C PRO A 118 -5.78 -12.81 -10.29
N CYS A 119 -4.47 -12.63 -10.13
CA CYS A 119 -3.63 -11.99 -11.14
C CYS A 119 -3.44 -12.92 -12.35
N ALA A 120 -3.87 -12.49 -13.53
CA ALA A 120 -3.71 -13.25 -14.76
C ALA A 120 -2.23 -13.40 -15.18
N LYS A 121 -1.38 -12.41 -14.88
CA LYS A 121 0.03 -12.40 -15.28
C LYS A 121 0.87 -13.49 -14.59
N ILE A 122 0.52 -13.84 -13.35
CA ILE A 122 1.23 -14.90 -12.59
C ILE A 122 1.16 -16.23 -13.34
N ASN A 123 0.03 -16.50 -13.99
CA ASN A 123 -0.19 -17.72 -14.76
C ASN A 123 0.43 -17.68 -16.17
N GLN A 124 0.79 -16.49 -16.65
CA GLN A 124 1.31 -16.25 -18.00
C GLN A 124 2.82 -16.52 -18.07
N PHE A 125 3.55 -16.26 -16.99
CA PHE A 125 4.99 -16.58 -16.89
C PHE A 125 5.23 -18.09 -17.02
N VAL A 126 4.35 -18.90 -16.42
CA VAL A 126 4.38 -20.37 -16.50
C VAL A 126 4.07 -20.88 -17.92
N GLU A 127 3.36 -20.11 -18.76
CA GLU A 127 3.03 -20.54 -20.13
C GLU A 127 4.22 -20.44 -21.09
N CYS A 128 5.14 -19.49 -20.88
CA CYS A 128 6.29 -19.28 -21.78
C CYS A 128 7.46 -20.24 -21.53
N ASP A 129 7.65 -20.73 -20.31
CA ASP A 129 8.85 -21.53 -19.97
C ASP A 129 8.66 -23.04 -20.20
N ASN A 130 7.45 -23.48 -20.58
CA ASN A 130 7.07 -24.89 -20.64
C ASN A 130 7.22 -25.57 -22.02
N GLU A 131 7.77 -24.89 -23.03
CA GLU A 131 7.95 -25.52 -24.35
C GLU A 131 9.11 -26.53 -24.40
N THR A 132 10.09 -26.49 -23.48
CA THR A 132 11.18 -27.48 -23.48
C THR A 132 11.92 -27.56 -22.14
N LEU A 133 11.55 -28.44 -21.21
CA LEU A 133 12.46 -28.80 -20.10
C LEU A 133 12.34 -30.29 -19.73
N ASP A 134 13.43 -31.03 -19.97
CA ASP A 134 13.73 -32.31 -19.29
C ASP A 134 13.71 -32.06 -17.78
N MET A 135 12.64 -32.48 -17.11
CA MET A 135 12.42 -32.25 -15.68
C MET A 135 13.43 -33.05 -14.85
N LYS A 136 14.32 -32.39 -14.12
CA LYS A 136 15.23 -33.08 -13.19
C LYS A 136 14.43 -33.65 -12.02
N SER A 137 14.93 -34.71 -11.38
CA SER A 137 14.26 -35.37 -10.24
C SER A 137 13.97 -34.42 -9.07
N VAL A 138 14.86 -33.45 -8.83
CA VAL A 138 14.69 -32.39 -7.81
C VAL A 138 13.50 -31.48 -8.12
N ASP A 139 13.25 -31.20 -9.40
CA ASP A 139 12.15 -30.34 -9.84
C ASP A 139 10.80 -31.07 -9.69
N ARG A 140 10.77 -32.39 -9.93
CA ARG A 140 9.57 -33.21 -9.71
C ARG A 140 9.13 -33.26 -8.23
N ILE A 141 10.06 -33.39 -7.27
CA ILE A 141 9.75 -33.38 -5.83
C ILE A 141 9.20 -32.01 -5.40
N ARG A 142 9.83 -30.92 -5.86
CA ARG A 142 9.35 -29.55 -5.59
C ARG A 142 7.96 -29.32 -6.16
N LEU A 143 7.75 -29.74 -7.40
CA LEU A 143 6.47 -29.60 -8.08
C LEU A 143 5.34 -30.40 -7.38
N GLN A 144 5.66 -31.58 -6.83
CA GLN A 144 4.74 -32.36 -6.01
C GLN A 144 4.39 -31.63 -4.70
N SER A 145 5.36 -31.00 -4.04
CA SER A 145 5.11 -30.18 -2.83
C SER A 145 4.23 -28.96 -3.14
N VAL A 146 4.48 -28.28 -4.26
CA VAL A 146 3.63 -27.15 -4.72
C VAL A 146 2.21 -27.63 -5.01
N ARG A 147 2.05 -28.79 -5.65
CA ARG A 147 0.74 -29.39 -5.90
C ARG A 147 -0.06 -29.61 -4.61
N GLU A 148 0.56 -30.17 -3.59
CA GLU A 148 -0.08 -30.44 -2.29
C GLU A 148 -0.58 -29.14 -1.64
N LYS A 149 0.26 -28.10 -1.67
CA LYS A 149 -0.09 -26.77 -1.16
C LYS A 149 -1.25 -26.13 -1.92
N ILE A 150 -1.26 -26.21 -3.25
CA ILE A 150 -2.39 -25.68 -4.04
C ILE A 150 -3.66 -26.51 -3.79
N MET A 151 -3.55 -27.82 -3.56
CA MET A 151 -4.72 -28.64 -3.17
C MET A 151 -5.31 -28.16 -1.84
N GLN A 152 -4.49 -27.77 -0.87
CA GLN A 152 -4.95 -27.21 0.40
C GLN A 152 -5.63 -25.85 0.20
N LEU A 153 -5.02 -24.95 -0.58
CA LEU A 153 -5.61 -23.66 -0.94
C LEU A 153 -6.96 -23.83 -1.64
N LYS A 154 -7.08 -24.81 -2.55
CA LYS A 154 -8.34 -25.14 -3.20
C LYS A 154 -9.40 -25.56 -2.18
N ARG A 155 -9.08 -26.40 -1.20
CA ARG A 155 -10.02 -26.83 -0.15
C ARG A 155 -10.54 -25.65 0.67
N ILE A 156 -9.65 -24.78 1.12
CA ILE A 156 -10.01 -23.59 1.91
C ILE A 156 -10.87 -22.64 1.08
N THR A 157 -10.48 -22.40 -0.17
CA THR A 157 -11.24 -21.54 -1.09
C THR A 157 -12.62 -22.11 -1.42
N LYS A 158 -12.73 -23.44 -1.50
CA LYS A 158 -14.01 -24.11 -1.71
C LYS A 158 -14.96 -23.90 -0.53
N ILE A 159 -14.46 -24.00 0.71
CA ILE A 159 -15.25 -23.71 1.91
C ILE A 159 -15.72 -22.24 1.90
N ALA A 160 -14.82 -21.30 1.57
CA ALA A 160 -15.17 -19.88 1.46
C ALA A 160 -16.24 -19.62 0.38
N TYR A 161 -16.12 -20.29 -0.77
CA TYR A 161 -17.13 -20.24 -1.82
C TYR A 161 -18.49 -20.79 -1.35
N GLU A 162 -18.50 -21.93 -0.66
CA GLU A 162 -19.72 -22.54 -0.10
C GLU A 162 -20.35 -21.66 0.99
N ASN A 163 -19.54 -20.91 1.75
CA ASN A 163 -20.00 -19.93 2.73
C ASN A 163 -20.54 -18.63 2.10
N GLY A 164 -20.38 -18.44 0.78
CA GLY A 164 -20.85 -17.26 0.06
C GLY A 164 -19.89 -16.07 0.07
N ASP A 165 -18.60 -16.28 0.34
CA ASP A 165 -17.60 -15.22 0.30
C ASP A 165 -17.45 -14.67 -1.12
N TYR A 166 -17.74 -13.37 -1.28
CA TYR A 166 -17.74 -12.71 -2.59
C TYR A 166 -16.33 -12.73 -3.22
N GLY A 167 -16.23 -13.32 -4.42
CA GLY A 167 -14.98 -13.45 -5.18
C GLY A 167 -14.21 -14.75 -4.96
N ALA A 168 -14.62 -15.59 -4.00
CA ALA A 168 -14.00 -16.90 -3.76
C ALA A 168 -14.15 -17.85 -4.95
N ASP A 169 -15.22 -17.71 -5.74
CA ASP A 169 -15.46 -18.44 -6.99
C ASP A 169 -14.31 -18.28 -8.00
N LYS A 170 -13.80 -17.06 -8.15
CA LYS A 170 -12.69 -16.75 -9.08
C LYS A 170 -11.38 -17.35 -8.62
N TRP A 171 -11.13 -17.30 -7.31
CA TRP A 171 -9.96 -17.94 -6.70
C TRP A 171 -10.03 -19.46 -6.79
N LEU A 172 -11.22 -20.05 -6.64
CA LEU A 172 -11.42 -21.49 -6.81
C LEU A 172 -11.06 -21.92 -8.23
N GLN A 173 -11.56 -21.22 -9.23
CA GLN A 173 -11.22 -21.47 -10.64
C GLN A 173 -9.72 -21.30 -10.91
N HIS A 174 -9.08 -20.31 -10.28
CA HIS A 174 -7.64 -20.09 -10.41
C HIS A 174 -6.83 -21.29 -9.90
N HIS A 175 -7.14 -21.78 -8.69
CA HIS A 175 -6.47 -22.95 -8.12
C HIS A 175 -6.69 -24.22 -8.93
N GLU A 176 -7.89 -24.40 -9.49
CA GLU A 176 -8.20 -25.53 -10.36
C GLU A 176 -7.36 -25.54 -11.63
N LYS A 177 -7.23 -24.38 -12.29
CA LYS A 177 -6.37 -24.25 -13.48
C LYS A 177 -4.90 -24.53 -13.16
N ASN A 178 -4.42 -24.06 -12.01
CA ASN A 178 -3.03 -24.30 -11.60
C ASN A 178 -2.78 -25.78 -11.31
N LEU A 179 -3.71 -26.48 -10.64
CA LEU A 179 -3.61 -27.92 -10.40
C LEU A 179 -3.63 -28.73 -11.70
N GLU A 180 -4.49 -28.37 -12.65
CA GLU A 180 -4.54 -29.05 -13.95
C GLU A 180 -3.19 -28.97 -14.67
N ARG A 181 -2.54 -27.79 -14.63
CA ARG A 181 -1.22 -27.57 -15.23
C ARG A 181 -0.13 -28.37 -14.53
N ILE A 182 -0.07 -28.32 -13.20
CA ILE A 182 0.93 -29.06 -12.43
C ILE A 182 0.77 -30.57 -12.64
N ASN A 183 -0.46 -31.08 -12.69
CA ASN A 183 -0.71 -32.49 -12.99
C ASN A 183 -0.23 -32.89 -14.39
N LYS A 184 -0.38 -32.02 -15.40
CA LYS A 184 0.16 -32.25 -16.75
C LYS A 184 1.69 -32.35 -16.72
N LEU A 185 2.35 -31.45 -16.00
CA LEU A 185 3.82 -31.44 -15.86
C LEU A 185 4.36 -32.65 -15.09
N LEU A 186 3.64 -33.16 -14.09
CA LEU A 186 4.04 -34.34 -13.32
C LEU A 186 3.83 -35.67 -14.07
N ASN A 187 2.87 -35.70 -14.99
CA ASN A 187 2.53 -36.87 -15.78
C ASN A 187 3.35 -37.00 -17.08
N ASN A 188 4.05 -35.93 -17.49
CA ASN A 188 5.11 -35.96 -18.51
C ASN A 188 6.42 -36.50 -17.93
#